data_AF-A0A661BLY2-F1
#
_entry.id   AF-A0A661BLY2-F1
#
_cell.length_a   1.000
_cell.length_b   1.000
_cell.length_c   1.000
_cell.angle_alpha   90.00
_cell.angle_beta   90.00
_cell.angle_gamma   90.00
#
_symmetry.space_group_name_H-M   'P 1'
#
loop_
_entity.id
_entity.type
_entity.pdbx_description
1 polymer ?
#
loop_
_entity_poly.entity_id
_entity_poly.type
_entity_poly.pdbx_seq_one_letter_code
_entity_poly.pdbx_strand_id
1 'polypeptide(L)'
;GRALTEPTRPMVAIVGGAKVSTKLTVLESLSGIVDQLIVGGGIANTFVAAAGYPVGKSLYEKDLVDEARRLGEAARARDAEIPVPTDVVVGSAFAEDTPATTKMVSEVTDEDMIFDIGPDTAKRLADMLSQAGTIVWNGPVGVFEFDQFAEGTRVLAEAIAESPAFSIAGGGDTLAAIDKYDIADRISYISTGGGAFLEFLEGKKLPAVEVLEDRAGS
;
A
#
# COMPACT_ATOMS: atom_id res chain seq x y z
N GLY A 1 -15.01 11.88 -7.03
CA GLY A 1 -15.58 11.29 -5.80
C GLY A 1 -14.97 11.99 -4.60
N ARG A 2 -15.79 12.43 -3.64
CA ARG A 2 -15.43 13.38 -2.56
C ARG A 2 -14.14 13.07 -1.81
N ALA A 3 -13.81 11.80 -1.60
CA ALA A 3 -12.65 11.37 -0.82
C ALA A 3 -11.29 11.71 -1.42
N LEU A 4 -11.17 11.90 -2.75
CA LEU A 4 -9.92 12.33 -3.38
C LEU A 4 -9.86 13.84 -3.62
N THR A 5 -11.01 14.51 -3.70
CA THR A 5 -11.09 15.94 -4.02
C THR A 5 -11.02 16.82 -2.78
N GLU A 6 -11.62 16.39 -1.67
CA GLU A 6 -11.62 17.10 -0.37
C GLU A 6 -11.58 16.10 0.80
N PRO A 7 -10.47 15.35 0.98
CA PRO A 7 -10.34 14.40 2.08
C PRO A 7 -10.27 15.09 3.44
N THR A 8 -10.73 14.40 4.49
CA THR A 8 -10.38 14.79 5.86
C THR A 8 -8.94 14.39 6.11
N ARG A 9 -8.09 15.37 6.41
CA ARG A 9 -6.66 15.14 6.63
C ARG A 9 -6.36 14.73 8.08
N PRO A 10 -5.32 13.92 8.35
CA PRO A 10 -4.39 13.34 7.36
C PRO A 10 -5.04 12.31 6.45
N MET A 11 -4.73 12.38 5.15
CA MET A 11 -5.11 11.38 4.17
C MET A 11 -3.96 10.40 4.00
N VAL A 12 -4.20 9.13 4.33
CA VAL A 12 -3.27 8.03 4.16
C VAL A 12 -3.73 7.16 2.99
N ALA A 13 -2.83 6.82 2.07
CA ALA A 13 -3.07 5.77 1.08
C ALA A 13 -2.11 4.60 1.28
N ILE A 14 -2.60 3.39 1.08
CA ILE A 14 -1.83 2.14 1.07
C ILE A 14 -1.90 1.56 -0.34
N VAL A 15 -0.75 1.42 -1.00
CA VAL A 15 -0.62 0.83 -2.33
C VAL A 15 0.34 -0.35 -2.27
N GLY A 16 -0.25 -1.54 -2.16
CA GLY A 16 0.45 -2.81 -2.14
C GLY A 16 0.44 -3.51 -3.49
N GLY A 17 1.43 -4.37 -3.72
CA GLY A 17 1.45 -5.26 -4.87
C GLY A 17 2.84 -5.73 -5.28
N ALA A 18 2.87 -6.60 -6.28
CA ALA A 18 4.10 -7.24 -6.75
C ALA A 18 4.99 -6.32 -7.60
N LYS A 19 4.43 -5.33 -8.30
CA LYS A 19 5.14 -4.52 -9.31
C LYS A 19 4.73 -3.05 -9.27
N VAL A 20 5.72 -2.17 -9.19
CA VAL A 20 5.61 -0.71 -9.36
C VAL A 20 5.06 -0.37 -10.74
N SER A 21 5.53 -1.02 -11.81
CA SER A 21 5.12 -0.73 -13.20
C SER A 21 3.61 -0.79 -13.42
N THR A 22 2.92 -1.71 -12.72
CA THR A 22 1.47 -1.87 -12.82
C THR A 22 0.67 -0.85 -12.01
N LYS A 23 1.33 -0.07 -11.15
CA LYS A 23 0.72 0.87 -10.20
C LYS A 23 1.34 2.27 -10.28
N LEU A 24 2.26 2.51 -11.21
CA LEU A 24 3.06 3.74 -11.24
C LEU A 24 2.17 4.98 -11.37
N THR A 25 1.19 4.96 -12.26
CA THR A 25 0.20 6.02 -12.44
C THR A 25 -0.61 6.31 -11.17
N VAL A 26 -0.99 5.26 -10.43
CA VAL A 26 -1.68 5.38 -9.14
C VAL A 26 -0.74 6.00 -8.10
N LEU A 27 0.51 5.54 -8.04
CA LEU A 27 1.53 6.07 -7.11
C LEU A 27 1.81 7.55 -7.40
N GLU A 28 1.99 7.93 -8.67
CA GLU A 28 2.17 9.31 -9.08
C GLU A 28 0.99 10.19 -8.67
N SER A 29 -0.23 9.78 -9.01
CA SER A 29 -1.45 10.54 -8.70
C SER A 29 -1.65 10.70 -7.19
N LEU A 30 -1.59 9.60 -6.44
CA LEU A 30 -1.78 9.64 -4.99
C LEU A 30 -0.65 10.37 -4.28
N SER A 31 0.61 10.18 -4.70
CA SER A 31 1.75 10.85 -4.10
C SER A 31 1.57 12.37 -4.11
N GLY A 32 0.90 12.94 -5.12
CA GLY A 32 0.59 14.36 -5.23
C GLY A 32 -0.54 14.89 -4.34
N ILE A 33 -1.29 14.02 -3.65
CA ILE A 33 -2.53 14.39 -2.92
C ILE A 33 -2.45 14.03 -1.43
N VAL A 34 -1.91 12.85 -1.12
CA VAL A 34 -1.91 12.28 0.24
C VAL A 34 -0.86 12.95 1.14
N ASP A 35 -1.10 12.85 2.45
CA ASP A 35 -0.13 13.23 3.48
C ASP A 35 0.85 12.08 3.75
N GLN A 36 0.36 10.83 3.67
CA GLN A 36 1.19 9.62 3.75
C GLN A 36 0.82 8.60 2.66
N LEU A 37 1.82 8.05 1.98
CA LEU A 37 1.67 6.97 0.99
C LEU A 37 2.46 5.75 1.45
N ILE A 38 1.77 4.79 2.05
CA ILE A 38 2.30 3.49 2.44
C ILE A 38 2.40 2.61 1.20
N VAL A 39 3.57 2.01 0.97
CA VAL A 39 3.81 1.05 -0.12
C VAL A 39 4.05 -0.35 0.44
N GLY A 40 3.58 -1.36 -0.27
CA GLY A 40 3.61 -2.77 0.17
C GLY A 40 4.19 -3.75 -0.86
N GLY A 41 4.69 -4.90 -0.42
CA GLY A 41 5.17 -5.98 -1.29
C GLY A 41 6.35 -5.58 -2.19
N GLY A 42 6.33 -6.02 -3.45
CA GLY A 42 7.39 -5.72 -4.43
C GLY A 42 7.53 -4.22 -4.76
N ILE A 43 6.44 -3.46 -4.59
CA ILE A 43 6.50 -1.99 -4.64
C ILE A 43 7.40 -1.48 -3.51
N ALA A 44 7.13 -1.87 -2.27
CA ALA A 44 7.94 -1.48 -1.12
C ALA A 44 9.41 -1.86 -1.27
N ASN A 45 9.70 -3.07 -1.77
CA ASN A 45 11.08 -3.52 -2.03
C ASN A 45 11.82 -2.61 -3.03
N THR A 46 11.10 -2.03 -4.02
CA THR A 46 11.70 -1.08 -4.95
C THR A 46 12.06 0.25 -4.25
N PHE A 47 11.23 0.71 -3.30
CA PHE A 47 11.52 1.86 -2.46
C PHE A 47 12.64 1.59 -1.44
N VAL A 48 12.74 0.37 -0.89
CA VAL A 48 13.86 -0.06 -0.03
C VAL A 48 15.17 0.02 -0.81
N ALA A 49 15.22 -0.52 -2.03
CA ALA A 49 16.37 -0.40 -2.93
C ALA A 49 16.69 1.07 -3.28
N ALA A 50 15.67 1.90 -3.52
CA ALA A 50 15.83 3.33 -3.81
C ALA A 50 16.44 4.13 -2.65
N ALA A 51 16.13 3.73 -1.41
CA ALA A 51 16.70 4.27 -0.18
C ALA A 51 18.13 3.76 0.10
N GLY A 52 18.68 2.87 -0.73
CA GLY A 52 20.05 2.38 -0.62
C GLY A 52 20.22 1.16 0.28
N TYR A 53 19.13 0.51 0.68
CA TYR A 53 19.18 -0.72 1.48
C TYR A 53 19.24 -1.98 0.60
N PRO A 54 19.85 -3.08 1.10
CA PRO A 54 19.86 -4.34 0.39
C PRO A 54 18.46 -4.96 0.33
N VAL A 55 18.17 -5.62 -0.80
CA VAL A 55 16.91 -6.38 -1.01
C VAL A 55 17.16 -7.83 -1.39
N GLY A 56 18.41 -8.29 -1.46
CA GLY A 56 18.73 -9.69 -1.80
C GLY A 56 18.04 -10.19 -3.07
N LYS A 57 17.34 -11.31 -2.95
CA LYS A 57 16.52 -11.95 -4.01
C LYS A 57 15.05 -11.49 -4.02
N SER A 58 14.71 -10.50 -3.21
CA SER A 58 13.33 -9.98 -3.13
C SER A 58 12.82 -9.53 -4.49
N LEU A 59 11.51 -9.64 -4.69
CA LEU A 59 10.86 -9.10 -5.88
C LEU A 59 10.92 -7.56 -5.85
N TYR A 60 11.57 -6.95 -6.84
CA TYR A 60 11.61 -5.50 -7.05
C TYR A 60 11.91 -5.17 -8.51
N GLU A 61 11.64 -3.93 -8.94
CA GLU A 61 11.89 -3.48 -10.31
C GLU A 61 13.10 -2.55 -10.38
N LYS A 62 14.26 -3.10 -10.75
CA LYS A 62 15.55 -2.39 -10.86
C LYS A 62 15.45 -1.11 -11.69
N ASP A 63 14.75 -1.18 -12.82
CA ASP A 63 14.62 -0.07 -13.77
C ASP A 63 13.73 1.07 -13.24
N LEU A 64 13.00 0.85 -12.13
CA LEU A 64 12.12 1.84 -11.49
C LEU A 64 12.65 2.34 -10.14
N VAL A 65 13.87 1.97 -9.76
CA VAL A 65 14.51 2.44 -8.51
C VAL A 65 14.68 3.96 -8.50
N ASP A 66 15.10 4.54 -9.62
CA ASP A 66 15.26 6.00 -9.74
C ASP A 66 13.93 6.73 -9.67
N GLU A 67 12.87 6.11 -10.22
CA GLU A 67 11.52 6.65 -10.17
C GLU A 67 10.92 6.58 -8.76
N ALA A 68 11.12 5.46 -8.04
CA ALA A 68 10.76 5.35 -6.63
C ALA A 68 11.48 6.40 -5.77
N ARG A 69 12.77 6.66 -6.04
CA ARG A 69 13.53 7.73 -5.37
C ARG A 69 12.90 9.09 -5.63
N ARG A 70 12.61 9.41 -6.90
CA ARG A 70 11.97 10.67 -7.31
C ARG A 70 10.64 10.88 -6.59
N LEU A 71 9.79 9.85 -6.49
CA LEU A 71 8.51 9.91 -5.78
C LEU A 71 8.70 10.18 -4.28
N GLY A 72 9.65 9.50 -3.63
CA GLY A 72 9.97 9.73 -2.22
C GLY A 72 10.46 11.15 -1.94
N GLU A 73 11.33 11.69 -2.81
CA GLU A 73 11.81 13.08 -2.71
C GLU A 73 10.68 14.10 -2.95
N ALA A 74 9.84 13.86 -3.95
CA ALA A 74 8.70 14.72 -4.26
C ALA A 74 7.65 14.77 -3.13
N ALA A 75 7.42 13.64 -2.45
CA ALA A 75 6.56 13.60 -1.27
C ALA A 75 7.15 14.45 -0.14
N ARG A 76 8.44 14.27 0.19
CA ARG A 76 9.13 15.04 1.24
C ARG A 76 9.13 16.54 0.96
N ALA A 77 9.30 16.94 -0.30
CA ALA A 77 9.27 18.35 -0.70
C ALA A 77 7.89 19.02 -0.48
N ARG A 78 6.83 18.23 -0.25
CA ARG A 78 5.46 18.67 0.03
C ARG A 78 5.05 18.43 1.49
N ASP A 79 6.00 18.15 2.38
CA ASP A 79 5.73 17.75 3.77
C ASP A 79 4.85 16.48 3.89
N ALA A 80 4.87 15.64 2.84
CA ALA A 80 4.25 14.32 2.81
C ALA A 80 5.32 13.22 2.96
N GLU A 81 4.88 11.99 3.27
CA GLU A 81 5.79 10.88 3.53
C GLU A 81 5.46 9.62 2.73
N ILE A 82 6.50 8.98 2.15
CA ILE A 82 6.47 7.59 1.71
C ILE A 82 7.39 6.79 2.66
N PRO A 83 6.85 6.17 3.72
CA PRO A 83 7.67 5.49 4.72
C PRO A 83 8.31 4.23 4.12
N VAL A 84 9.64 4.14 4.25
CA VAL A 84 10.41 2.94 3.91
C VAL A 84 10.44 2.03 5.16
N PRO A 85 10.21 0.70 5.01
CA PRO A 85 10.34 -0.25 6.12
C PRO A 85 11.69 -0.15 6.83
N THR A 86 11.67 -0.19 8.17
CA THR A 86 12.88 -0.25 9.01
C THR A 86 13.31 -1.68 9.30
N ASP A 87 12.33 -2.58 9.33
CA ASP A 87 12.46 -4.01 9.55
C ASP A 87 11.50 -4.76 8.63
N VAL A 88 11.85 -6.00 8.34
CA VAL A 88 11.19 -6.84 7.33
C VAL A 88 11.16 -8.29 7.79
N VAL A 89 10.22 -9.06 7.26
CA VAL A 89 10.19 -10.52 7.41
C VAL A 89 10.67 -11.15 6.11
N VAL A 90 11.71 -11.96 6.22
CA VAL A 90 12.37 -12.61 5.09
C VAL A 90 12.21 -14.13 5.13
N GLY A 91 12.33 -14.75 3.96
CA GLY A 91 12.49 -16.18 3.78
C GLY A 91 13.49 -16.50 2.66
N SER A 92 13.90 -17.77 2.52
CA SER A 92 14.87 -18.19 1.50
C SER A 92 14.25 -18.65 0.17
N ALA A 93 12.93 -18.88 0.14
CA ALA A 93 12.19 -19.29 -1.04
C ALA A 93 10.71 -18.87 -0.95
N PHE A 94 10.06 -18.64 -2.09
CA PHE A 94 8.61 -18.40 -2.15
C PHE A 94 7.87 -19.74 -2.01
N ALA A 95 7.66 -20.18 -0.77
CA ALA A 95 6.97 -21.42 -0.43
C ALA A 95 6.29 -21.30 0.95
N GLU A 96 5.17 -22.00 1.11
CA GLU A 96 4.36 -21.99 2.33
C GLU A 96 5.09 -22.59 3.55
N ASP A 97 6.09 -23.46 3.33
CA ASP A 97 6.90 -24.08 4.38
C ASP A 97 8.23 -23.35 4.63
N THR A 98 8.52 -22.27 3.89
CA THR A 98 9.72 -21.45 4.12
C THR A 98 9.67 -20.82 5.50
N PRO A 99 10.69 -21.03 6.37
CA PRO A 99 10.78 -20.35 7.65
C PRO A 99 10.87 -18.83 7.50
N ALA A 100 10.06 -18.11 8.28
CA ALA A 100 10.12 -16.66 8.38
C ALA A 100 11.17 -16.22 9.41
N THR A 101 11.94 -15.18 9.08
CA THR A 101 12.89 -14.53 9.99
C THR A 101 12.72 -13.02 9.90
N THR A 102 12.57 -12.35 11.05
CA THR A 102 12.57 -10.89 11.10
C THR A 102 14.01 -10.37 11.06
N LYS A 103 14.26 -9.34 10.26
CA LYS A 103 15.56 -8.65 10.17
C LYS A 103 15.36 -7.14 10.08
N MET A 104 16.35 -6.38 10.52
CA MET A 104 16.45 -4.98 10.11
C MET A 104 16.63 -4.92 8.60
N VAL A 105 16.06 -3.90 7.95
CA VAL A 105 16.17 -3.75 6.50
C VAL A 105 17.63 -3.63 6.03
N SER A 106 18.50 -3.08 6.88
CA SER A 106 19.94 -2.98 6.64
C SER A 106 20.71 -4.30 6.74
N GLU A 107 20.09 -5.35 7.28
CA GLU A 107 20.69 -6.66 7.52
C GLU A 107 20.20 -7.74 6.54
N VAL A 108 19.40 -7.35 5.54
CA VAL A 108 18.98 -8.24 4.46
C VAL A 108 20.22 -8.68 3.67
N THR A 109 20.37 -9.99 3.52
CA THR A 109 21.49 -10.64 2.83
C THR A 109 21.14 -10.99 1.38
N ASP A 110 22.14 -11.36 0.58
CA ASP A 110 21.95 -11.74 -0.83
C ASP A 110 21.06 -12.99 -1.03
N GLU A 111 20.88 -13.79 0.01
CA GLU A 111 20.07 -15.01 -0.03
C GLU A 111 18.62 -14.78 0.44
N ASP A 112 18.32 -13.62 1.02
CA ASP A 112 17.01 -13.31 1.59
C ASP A 112 16.03 -12.84 0.51
N MET A 113 14.75 -13.18 0.70
CA MET A 113 13.60 -12.62 0.00
C MET A 113 12.65 -11.99 1.03
N ILE A 114 12.36 -10.70 0.89
CA ILE A 114 11.40 -9.96 1.72
C ILE A 114 9.98 -10.33 1.27
N PHE A 115 9.18 -10.82 2.23
CA PHE A 115 7.80 -11.24 2.01
C PHE A 115 6.78 -10.47 2.85
N ASP A 116 7.20 -9.80 3.92
CA ASP A 116 6.33 -8.94 4.72
C ASP A 116 7.13 -7.82 5.39
N ILE A 117 6.42 -6.82 5.91
CA ILE A 117 7.00 -5.79 6.78
C ILE A 117 7.22 -6.36 8.19
N GLY A 118 8.27 -5.90 8.87
CA GLY A 118 8.54 -6.31 10.25
C GLY A 118 7.61 -5.64 11.27
N PRO A 119 7.61 -6.13 12.52
CA PRO A 119 6.74 -5.64 13.59
C PRO A 119 6.91 -4.15 13.90
N ASP A 120 8.12 -3.59 13.84
CA ASP A 120 8.34 -2.16 14.14
C ASP A 120 7.75 -1.28 13.03
N THR A 121 7.94 -1.70 11.77
CA THR A 121 7.33 -1.06 10.60
C THR A 121 5.82 -1.17 10.68
N ALA A 122 5.27 -2.37 10.90
CA ALA A 122 3.82 -2.58 10.99
C ALA A 122 3.18 -1.71 12.08
N LYS A 123 3.81 -1.63 13.26
CA LYS A 123 3.36 -0.76 14.35
C LYS A 123 3.37 0.71 13.96
N ARG A 124 4.47 1.20 13.38
CA ARG A 124 4.58 2.59 12.93
C ARG A 124 3.49 2.94 11.91
N LEU A 125 3.23 2.05 10.96
CA LEU A 125 2.21 2.24 9.94
C LEU A 125 0.80 2.18 10.52
N ALA A 126 0.53 1.31 11.49
CA ALA A 126 -0.72 1.28 12.24
C ALA A 126 -0.96 2.58 13.01
N ASP A 127 0.07 3.14 13.66
CA ASP A 127 -0.02 4.43 14.33
C ASP A 127 -0.39 5.56 13.35
N MET A 128 0.18 5.57 12.14
CA MET A 128 -0.21 6.51 11.08
C MET A 128 -1.68 6.38 10.68
N LEU A 129 -2.17 5.15 10.52
CA LEU A 129 -3.57 4.87 10.16
C LEU A 129 -4.55 5.26 11.26
N SER A 130 -4.16 5.12 12.52
CA SER A 130 -4.99 5.53 13.67
C SER A 130 -5.22 7.04 13.74
N GLN A 131 -4.30 7.83 13.18
CA GLN A 131 -4.34 9.29 13.15
C GLN A 131 -4.99 9.85 11.88
N ALA A 132 -5.31 9.00 10.91
CA ALA A 132 -5.86 9.41 9.62
C ALA A 132 -7.30 9.95 9.78
N GLY A 133 -7.65 10.93 8.95
CA GLY A 133 -9.04 11.33 8.73
C GLY A 133 -9.66 10.62 7.52
N THR A 134 -8.84 10.14 6.59
CA THR A 134 -9.29 9.39 5.40
C THR A 134 -8.22 8.37 5.02
N ILE A 135 -8.66 7.14 4.75
CA ILE A 135 -7.80 6.01 4.38
C ILE A 135 -8.23 5.46 3.02
N VAL A 136 -7.27 5.28 2.11
CA VAL A 136 -7.45 4.57 0.85
C VAL A 136 -6.57 3.32 0.86
N TRP A 137 -7.15 2.13 0.65
CA TRP A 137 -6.42 0.87 0.69
C TRP A 137 -6.53 0.08 -0.62
N ASN A 138 -5.40 -0.15 -1.26
CA ASN A 138 -5.27 -0.91 -2.49
C ASN A 138 -4.05 -1.84 -2.46
N GLY A 139 -4.25 -3.06 -1.97
CA GLY A 139 -3.26 -4.14 -1.97
C GLY A 139 -2.63 -4.39 -0.60
N PRO A 140 -2.25 -5.65 -0.32
CA PRO A 140 -1.60 -6.04 0.94
C PRO A 140 -0.14 -5.56 1.00
N VAL A 141 0.44 -5.55 2.21
CA VAL A 141 1.84 -5.16 2.41
C VAL A 141 2.82 -6.33 2.41
N GLY A 142 2.31 -7.56 2.52
CA GLY A 142 3.07 -8.80 2.47
C GLY A 142 2.34 -9.92 1.72
N VAL A 143 2.98 -11.09 1.65
CA VAL A 143 2.44 -12.33 1.05
C VAL A 143 1.48 -13.00 2.05
N PHE A 144 0.32 -12.36 2.23
CA PHE A 144 -0.65 -12.72 3.27
C PHE A 144 -1.31 -14.09 3.08
N GLU A 145 -1.12 -14.73 1.93
CA GLU A 145 -1.52 -16.11 1.66
C GLU A 145 -0.76 -17.12 2.52
N PHE A 146 0.45 -16.78 2.96
CA PHE A 146 1.28 -17.58 3.85
C PHE A 146 1.25 -16.97 5.26
N ASP A 147 0.76 -17.72 6.25
CA ASP A 147 0.49 -17.19 7.58
C ASP A 147 1.74 -16.59 8.26
N GLN A 148 2.92 -17.13 7.99
CA GLN A 148 4.19 -16.60 8.51
C GLN A 148 4.64 -15.28 7.86
N PHE A 149 3.99 -14.84 6.78
CA PHE A 149 4.23 -13.58 6.06
C PHE A 149 2.96 -12.72 5.95
N ALA A 150 1.97 -12.97 6.82
CA ALA A 150 0.66 -12.32 6.80
C ALA A 150 0.48 -11.22 7.86
N GLU A 151 1.36 -11.19 8.86
CA GLU A 151 1.19 -10.40 10.08
C GLU A 151 1.16 -8.90 9.81
N GLY A 152 2.03 -8.37 8.94
CA GLY A 152 2.04 -6.97 8.57
C GLY A 152 0.73 -6.55 7.90
N THR A 153 0.18 -7.40 7.02
CA THR A 153 -1.12 -7.13 6.40
C THR A 153 -2.25 -7.22 7.42
N ARG A 154 -2.22 -8.18 8.34
CA ARG A 154 -3.21 -8.29 9.43
C ARG A 154 -3.22 -7.05 10.31
N VAL A 155 -2.04 -6.59 10.76
CA VAL A 155 -1.90 -5.40 11.62
C VAL A 155 -2.45 -4.15 10.94
N LEU A 156 -2.14 -3.92 9.66
CA LEU A 156 -2.70 -2.79 8.92
C LEU A 156 -4.21 -2.93 8.74
N ALA A 157 -4.70 -4.13 8.41
CA ALA A 157 -6.13 -4.39 8.24
C ALA A 157 -6.92 -4.08 9.52
N GLU A 158 -6.42 -4.50 10.68
CA GLU A 158 -6.98 -4.17 12.00
C GLU A 158 -6.92 -2.69 12.32
N ALA A 159 -5.78 -2.03 12.06
CA ALA A 159 -5.63 -0.59 12.26
C ALA A 159 -6.62 0.23 11.43
N ILE A 160 -6.91 -0.19 10.19
CA ILE A 160 -7.93 0.44 9.34
C ILE A 160 -9.32 0.20 9.93
N ALA A 161 -9.62 -1.01 10.38
CA ALA A 161 -10.92 -1.39 10.93
C ALA A 161 -11.24 -0.71 12.28
N GLU A 162 -10.22 -0.39 13.07
CA GLU A 162 -10.34 0.31 14.36
C GLU A 162 -10.28 1.84 14.23
N SER A 163 -9.80 2.35 13.09
CA SER A 163 -9.68 3.78 12.82
C SER A 163 -11.06 4.44 12.67
N PRO A 164 -11.27 5.63 13.25
CA PRO A 164 -12.49 6.42 13.01
C PRO A 164 -12.50 7.08 11.63
N ALA A 165 -11.42 6.93 10.84
CA ALA A 165 -11.29 7.50 9.51
C ALA A 165 -12.36 6.96 8.54
N PHE A 166 -12.72 7.77 7.55
CA PHE A 166 -13.44 7.26 6.40
C PHE A 166 -12.52 6.37 5.56
N SER A 167 -12.82 5.07 5.47
CA SER A 167 -11.98 4.06 4.81
C SER A 167 -12.57 3.58 3.49
N ILE A 168 -11.78 3.66 2.42
CA ILE A 168 -12.12 3.13 1.10
C ILE A 168 -11.14 2.01 0.75
N ALA A 169 -11.64 0.81 0.49
CA ALA A 169 -10.82 -0.32 0.05
C ALA A 169 -11.23 -0.80 -1.35
N GLY A 170 -10.28 -1.29 -2.13
CA GLY A 170 -10.57 -1.92 -3.41
C GLY A 170 -9.39 -2.68 -4.01
N GLY A 171 -9.69 -3.58 -4.95
CA GLY A 171 -8.73 -4.51 -5.56
C GLY A 171 -8.90 -5.94 -5.03
N GLY A 172 -8.66 -6.94 -5.89
CA GLY A 172 -8.90 -8.36 -5.57
C GLY A 172 -8.17 -8.83 -4.31
N ASP A 173 -6.87 -8.57 -4.22
CA ASP A 173 -6.06 -8.98 -3.06
C ASP A 173 -6.48 -8.26 -1.77
N THR A 174 -6.88 -6.98 -1.87
CA THR A 174 -7.44 -6.22 -0.75
C THR A 174 -8.73 -6.85 -0.23
N LEU A 175 -9.63 -7.26 -1.14
CA LEU A 175 -10.89 -7.91 -0.80
C LEU A 175 -10.64 -9.26 -0.13
N ALA A 176 -9.67 -10.03 -0.64
CA ALA A 176 -9.26 -11.30 -0.04
C ALA A 176 -8.67 -11.11 1.37
N ALA A 177 -7.87 -10.05 1.59
CA ALA A 177 -7.38 -9.71 2.93
C ALA A 177 -8.51 -9.28 3.88
N ILE A 178 -9.46 -8.46 3.40
CA ILE A 178 -10.64 -8.05 4.19
C ILE A 178 -11.48 -9.25 4.62
N ASP A 179 -11.69 -10.21 3.72
CA ASP A 179 -12.41 -11.45 3.98
C ASP A 179 -11.64 -12.35 4.95
N LYS A 180 -10.33 -12.55 4.73
CA LYS A 180 -9.47 -13.37 5.61
C LYS A 180 -9.48 -12.89 7.06
N TYR A 181 -9.55 -11.57 7.29
CA TYR A 181 -9.48 -10.98 8.63
C TYR A 181 -10.83 -10.55 9.20
N ASP A 182 -11.94 -10.87 8.52
CA ASP A 182 -13.31 -10.60 8.97
C ASP A 182 -13.53 -9.13 9.39
N ILE A 183 -13.14 -8.21 8.51
CA ILE A 183 -13.22 -6.76 8.77
C ILE A 183 -14.20 -6.02 7.85
N ALA A 184 -14.94 -6.71 6.99
CA ALA A 184 -15.78 -6.10 5.96
C ALA A 184 -16.77 -5.07 6.53
N ASP A 185 -17.44 -5.39 7.63
CA ASP A 185 -18.42 -4.52 8.30
C ASP A 185 -17.81 -3.27 8.95
N ARG A 186 -16.48 -3.22 9.05
CA ARG A 186 -15.72 -2.11 9.64
C ARG A 186 -15.03 -1.23 8.60
N ILE A 187 -15.24 -1.50 7.31
CA ILE A 187 -14.74 -0.66 6.21
C ILE A 187 -15.86 0.22 5.68
N SER A 188 -15.62 1.53 5.57
CA SER A 188 -16.68 2.48 5.22
C SER A 188 -17.21 2.29 3.79
N TYR A 189 -16.33 1.92 2.85
CA TYR A 189 -16.70 1.62 1.48
C TYR A 189 -15.76 0.58 0.85
N ILE A 190 -16.34 -0.48 0.31
CA ILE A 190 -15.62 -1.55 -0.39
C ILE A 190 -15.97 -1.50 -1.88
N SER A 191 -14.97 -1.28 -2.73
CA SER A 191 -15.12 -1.26 -4.17
C SER A 191 -14.87 -2.63 -4.78
N THR A 192 -15.89 -3.17 -5.45
CA THR A 192 -15.79 -4.38 -6.29
C THR A 192 -15.39 -4.08 -7.74
N GLY A 193 -15.15 -2.80 -8.07
CA GLY A 193 -14.93 -2.33 -9.44
C GLY A 193 -13.55 -2.64 -10.04
N GLY A 194 -12.68 -3.39 -9.36
CA GLY A 194 -11.37 -3.82 -9.90
C GLY A 194 -10.58 -2.70 -10.57
N GLY A 195 -10.46 -2.75 -11.90
CA GLY A 195 -9.78 -1.72 -12.71
C GLY A 195 -10.43 -0.33 -12.65
N ALA A 196 -11.75 -0.24 -12.56
CA ALA A 196 -12.44 1.05 -12.44
C ALA A 196 -12.11 1.77 -11.12
N PHE A 197 -11.81 1.01 -10.06
CA PHE A 197 -11.31 1.58 -8.82
C PHE A 197 -9.91 2.19 -8.99
N LEU A 198 -9.04 1.53 -9.74
CA LEU A 198 -7.70 2.05 -10.03
C LEU A 198 -7.76 3.30 -10.90
N GLU A 199 -8.57 3.31 -11.97
CA GLU A 199 -8.79 4.49 -12.81
C GLU A 199 -9.31 5.68 -11.98
N PHE A 200 -10.20 5.41 -11.03
CA PHE A 200 -10.68 6.41 -10.09
C PHE A 200 -9.54 6.97 -9.21
N LEU A 201 -8.67 6.10 -8.66
CA LEU A 201 -7.51 6.52 -7.87
C LEU A 201 -6.46 7.28 -8.68
N GLU A 202 -6.34 6.99 -9.98
CA GLU A 202 -5.51 7.74 -10.91
C GLU A 202 -6.06 9.16 -11.16
N GLY A 203 -7.28 9.46 -10.72
CA GLY A 203 -7.94 10.74 -10.98
C GLY A 203 -8.54 10.83 -12.39
N LYS A 204 -8.65 9.70 -13.11
CA LYS A 204 -9.35 9.66 -14.39
C LYS A 204 -10.84 9.84 -14.16
N LYS A 205 -11.50 10.58 -15.04
CA LYS A 205 -12.96 10.62 -15.08
C LYS A 205 -13.47 9.26 -15.57
N LEU A 206 -14.34 8.65 -14.77
CA LEU A 206 -14.97 7.39 -15.15
C LEU A 206 -16.04 7.66 -16.21
N PRO A 207 -16.02 7.01 -17.39
CA PRO A 207 -16.98 7.28 -18.47
C PRO A 207 -18.44 7.14 -18.04
N ALA A 208 -18.74 6.21 -17.13
CA ALA A 208 -20.08 6.02 -16.58
C ALA A 208 -20.54 7.17 -15.67
N VAL A 209 -19.61 7.85 -14.99
CA VAL A 209 -19.88 9.02 -14.16
C VAL A 209 -20.06 10.25 -15.05
N GLU A 210 -19.27 10.40 -16.11
CA GLU A 210 -19.43 11.49 -17.09
C GLU A 210 -20.82 11.47 -17.74
N VAL A 211 -21.27 10.30 -18.21
CA VAL A 211 -22.60 10.18 -18.84
C VAL A 211 -23.74 10.50 -17.87
N LEU A 212 -23.55 10.28 -16.56
CA LEU A 212 -24.54 10.61 -15.54
C LEU A 212 -24.48 12.08 -15.11
N GLU A 213 -23.29 12.68 -15.03
CA GLU A 213 -23.09 14.11 -14.76
C GLU A 213 -23.63 14.96 -15.92
N ASP A 214 -23.38 14.56 -17.17
CA ASP A 214 -23.92 15.22 -18.37
C ASP A 214 -25.45 15.19 -18.43
N ARG A 215 -26.07 14.12 -17.91
CA ARG A 215 -27.54 13.97 -17.83
C ARG A 215 -28.17 14.63 -16.60
N ALA A 216 -27.40 14.87 -15.54
CA ALA A 216 -27.86 15.56 -14.34
C ALA A 216 -27.66 17.09 -14.44
N GLY A 217 -26.75 17.54 -15.31
CA GLY A 217 -26.52 18.95 -15.64
C GLY A 217 -27.33 19.48 -16.84
N SER A 218 -28.14 18.63 -17.48
CA SER A 218 -29.12 18.97 -18.52
C SER A 218 -30.53 19.04 -17.96
#